data_AF-A0A4R2LN11-F1
#
_entry.id   AF-A0A4R2LN11-F1
#
_cell.length_a   1.000
_cell.length_b   1.000
_cell.length_c   1.000
_cell.angle_alpha   90.00
_cell.angle_beta   90.00
_cell.angle_gamma   90.00
#
_symmetry.space_group_name_H-M   'P 1'
#
loop_
_entity.id
_entity.type
_entity.pdbx_description
1 polymer ?
#
loop_
_entity_poly.entity_id
_entity_poly.type
_entity_poly.pdbx_seq_one_letter_code
_entity_poly.pdbx_strand_id
1 'polypeptide(L)' 'MEFKATKDDAGLSASAAEALKQIEDKHYDTDMKDRGIKEIVKYGIAFAGKNVEIAIGFSE' A
#
# COMPACT_ATOMS: atom_id res chain seq x y z
N MET A 1 -1.13 -4.03 -4.55
CA MET A 1 -0.24 -4.23 -3.39
C MET A 1 1.13 -3.71 -3.75
N GLU A 2 1.82 -3.08 -2.81
CA GLU A 2 3.16 -2.52 -3.02
C GLU A 2 4.04 -2.67 -1.76
N PHE A 3 5.36 -2.75 -1.96
CA PHE A 3 6.33 -3.08 -0.91
C PHE A 3 7.42 -2.01 -0.81
N LYS A 4 7.77 -1.59 0.41
CA LYS A 4 8.93 -0.76 0.72
C LYS A 4 9.85 -1.43 1.75
N ALA A 5 11.15 -1.19 1.62
CA ALA A 5 12.14 -1.54 2.64
C ALA A 5 12.80 -0.26 3.14
N THR A 6 12.85 -0.09 4.46
CA THR A 6 13.53 1.01 5.15
C THR A 6 14.62 0.44 6.06
N LYS A 7 15.65 1.23 6.34
CA LYS A 7 16.72 0.86 7.28
C LYS A 7 16.35 1.18 8.73
N ASP A 8 15.39 2.08 8.93
CA ASP A 8 15.03 2.62 10.24
C ASP A 8 13.56 2.31 10.56
N ASP A 9 13.32 1.77 11.75
CA ASP A 9 11.98 1.46 12.27
C ASP A 9 11.10 2.71 12.37
N ALA A 10 11.69 3.86 12.67
CA ALA A 10 10.97 5.14 12.73
C ALA A 10 10.34 5.53 11.38
N GLY A 11 10.93 5.07 10.27
CA GLY A 11 10.43 5.31 8.91
C GLY A 11 9.49 4.22 8.38
N LEU A 12 9.22 3.17 9.17
CA LEU A 12 8.46 2.00 8.74
C LEU A 12 7.01 2.35 8.43
N SER A 13 6.35 3.05 9.34
CA SER A 13 4.96 3.48 9.18
C SER A 13 4.79 4.45 8.01
N ALA A 14 5.72 5.41 7.89
CA ALA A 14 5.74 6.35 6.76
C ALA A 14 5.94 5.61 5.42
N SER A 15 6.82 4.61 5.39
CA SER A 15 7.07 3.79 4.20
C SER A 15 5.85 2.96 3.79
N ALA A 16 5.09 2.42 4.76
CA ALA A 16 3.88 1.66 4.49
C ALA A 16 2.76 2.58 3.95
N ALA A 17 2.63 3.77 4.52
CA ALA A 17 1.70 4.80 4.02
C ALA A 17 2.08 5.31 2.62
N GLU A 18 3.37 5.50 2.34
CA GLU A 18 3.85 5.83 1.00
C GLU A 18 3.58 4.73 -0.01
N ALA A 19 3.73 3.45 0.38
CA ALA A 19 3.40 2.32 -0.47
C ALA A 19 1.91 2.29 -0.80
N LEU A 20 1.03 2.57 0.18
CA LEU A 20 -0.39 2.76 -0.11
C LEU A 20 -0.63 3.91 -1.09
N LYS A 21 0.00 5.07 -0.86
CA LYS A 21 -0.16 6.24 -1.70
C LYS A 21 0.29 6.01 -3.15
N GLN A 22 1.37 5.26 -3.36
CA GLN A 22 1.80 4.86 -4.71
C GLN A 22 0.80 3.91 -5.39
N ILE A 23 0.11 3.04 -4.64
CA ILE A 23 -0.95 2.19 -5.19
C ILE A 23 -2.12 3.06 -5.68
N GLU A 24 -2.44 4.13 -4.95
CA GLU A 24 -3.46 5.10 -5.36
C GLU A 24 -3.03 5.93 -6.58
N ASP A 25 -1.80 6.46 -6.56
CA ASP A 25 -1.24 7.27 -7.65
C ASP A 25 -1.10 6.50 -8.96
N LYS A 26 -0.79 5.20 -8.88
CA LYS A 26 -0.77 4.33 -10.06
C LYS A 26 -2.16 3.95 -10.55
N HIS A 27 -3.22 4.35 -9.85
CA HIS A 27 -4.61 4.20 -10.28
C HIS A 27 -4.92 2.75 -10.69
N TYR A 28 -4.33 1.75 -10.02
CA TYR A 28 -4.59 0.33 -10.30
C TYR A 28 -6.07 -0.01 -10.16
N ASP A 29 -6.79 0.74 -9.32
CA ASP A 29 -8.22 0.61 -9.14
C ASP A 29 -9.06 1.12 -10.32
N THR A 30 -8.50 1.90 -11.25
CA THR A 30 -9.27 2.51 -12.34
C THR A 30 -9.75 1.48 -13.37
N ASP A 31 -8.87 0.60 -13.86
CA ASP A 31 -9.26 -0.50 -14.76
C ASP A 31 -10.15 -1.53 -14.04
N MET A 32 -9.92 -1.74 -12.74
CA MET A 32 -10.75 -2.65 -11.93
C MET A 32 -12.17 -2.10 -11.73
N LYS A 33 -12.31 -0.81 -11.41
CA LYS A 33 -13.60 -0.11 -11.29
C LYS A 33 -14.35 -0.08 -12.61
N ASP A 34 -13.65 0.15 -13.73
CA ASP A 34 -14.24 0.11 -15.07
C ASP A 34 -14.82 -1.28 -15.39
N ARG A 35 -14.14 -2.34 -14.93
CA ARG A 35 -14.62 -3.74 -15.01
C ARG A 35 -15.74 -4.08 -14.02
N GLY A 36 -16.21 -3.11 -13.22
CA GLY A 36 -17.28 -3.29 -12.24
C GLY A 36 -16.83 -3.95 -10.92
N ILE A 37 -15.52 -4.02 -10.66
CA ILE A 37 -14.99 -4.51 -9.39
C ILE A 37 -15.15 -3.39 -8.35
N LYS A 38 -16.02 -3.63 -7.37
CA LYS A 38 -16.36 -2.66 -6.32
C LYS A 38 -15.45 -2.77 -5.09
N GLU A 39 -14.96 -3.96 -4.79
CA GLU A 39 -14.12 -4.21 -3.61
C GLU A 39 -12.66 -4.31 -4.03
N ILE A 40 -11.91 -3.22 -3.84
CA ILE A 40 -10.49 -3.17 -4.16
C ILE A 40 -9.72 -2.94 -2.87
N VAL A 41 -9.02 -3.98 -2.44
CA VAL A 41 -8.19 -3.93 -1.24
C VAL A 41 -6.76 -3.55 -1.63
N LYS A 42 -6.28 -2.43 -1.06
CA LYS A 42 -4.94 -1.91 -1.26
C LYS A 42 -4.09 -2.29 -0.06
N TYR A 43 -2.93 -2.88 -0.31
CA TYR A 43 -1.97 -3.29 0.72
C TYR A 43 -0.63 -2.59 0.49
N GLY A 44 -0.23 -1.73 1.43
CA GLY A 44 1.10 -1.14 1.49
C GLY A 44 1.90 -1.81 2.61
N ILE A 45 2.99 -2.49 2.25
CA ILE A 45 3.77 -3.28 3.21
C ILE A 45 5.17 -2.66 3.30
N ALA A 46 5.62 -2.36 4.51
CA ALA A 46 6.97 -1.86 4.76
C ALA A 46 7.75 -2.79 5.69
N PHE A 47 9.06 -2.93 5.43
CA PHE A 47 9.97 -3.76 6.23
C PHE A 47 11.16 -2.94 6.74
N ALA A 48 11.48 -3.06 8.03
CA ALA A 48 12.69 -2.56 8.70
C ALA A 48 13.41 -3.75 9.34
N GLY A 49 14.28 -4.41 8.59
CA GLY A 49 14.99 -5.60 9.06
C GLY A 49 14.04 -6.75 9.42
N LYS A 50 13.73 -6.92 10.70
CA LYS A 50 12.77 -7.92 11.21
C LYS A 50 11.38 -7.37 11.53
N ASN A 51 11.23 -6.04 11.57
CA ASN A 51 9.95 -5.39 11.80
C ASN A 51 9.21 -5.19 10.47
N VAL A 52 7.91 -5.41 10.49
CA VAL A 52 7.03 -5.26 9.33
C VAL A 52 5.81 -4.44 9.74
N GLU A 53 5.46 -3.46 8.92
CA GLU A 53 4.23 -2.69 9.03
C GLU A 53 3.37 -2.96 7.81
N ILE A 54 2.08 -3.21 8.05
CA ILE A 54 1.10 -3.49 6.99
C ILE A 54 0.03 -2.41 7.10
N ALA A 55 -0.08 -1.59 6.07
CA ALA A 55 -1.13 -0.61 5.92
C ALA A 55 -2.17 -1.13 4.91
N ILE A 56 -3.44 -1.10 5.32
CA ILE A 56 -4.56 -1.60 4.51
C ILE A 56 -5.45 -0.40 4.16
N GLY A 57 -5.69 -0.20 2.88
CA GLY A 57 -6.64 0.77 2.35
C GLY A 57 -7.79 0.08 1.64
N PHE A 58 -9.00 0.55 1.87
CA PHE A 58 -10.21 0.07 1.19
C PHE A 58 -10.72 1.17 0.29
N SER A 59 -11.06 0.83 -0.95
CA SER A 59 -11.80 1.72 -1.85
C SER A 59 -13.16 1.09 -2.13
N GLU A 60 -14.21 1.83 -1.78
CA GLU A 60 -15.63 1.53 -2.07
C GLU A 60 -16.07 2.12 -3.41
#